data_AF-A0A7H9BFB9-F1
#
_entry.id   AF-A0A7H9BFB9-F1
#
_cell.length_a   1.000
_cell.length_b   1.000
_cell.length_c   1.000
_cell.angle_alpha   90.00
_cell.angle_beta   90.00
_cell.angle_gamma   90.00
#
_symmetry.space_group_name_H-M   'P 1'
#
loop_
_entity.id
_entity.type
_entity.pdbx_description
1 polymer ?
#
loop_
_entity_poly.entity_id
_entity_poly.type
_entity_poly.pdbx_seq_one_letter_code
_entity_poly.pdbx_strand_id
1 'polypeptide(L)'
;MSLFKPLSDAEQCWLILLLSDLESGHARQWYWLEIAQTLAPATRTPRVHALGMVVRTIGINACSNILIRLKIKGAHLYQQAANCQTEFFQQKLNDALLFSGSLMALLAGVQRLAASQQFAAWCLGLGGAAWQIWQVIRKNPARNTADTLDAENALPGSEASLGLPSILLAAGIKPEVSLTLVKGLKNDCDAFLPPLLHNLPALAPTTEFSPFQKAGVAAAPWLLLAYINSWIIGHLPHYWGVAGGFAWMAGIAIVSAKTPKAWHLLFASWLGCFGLASLSHYI
;
A
#
# COMPACT_ATOMS: atom_id res chain seq x y z
N MET A 1 2.20 22.41 -11.99
CA MET A 1 1.75 21.30 -12.87
C MET A 1 1.16 20.21 -11.97
N SER A 2 -0.15 19.94 -12.03
CA SER A 2 -0.79 19.02 -11.07
C SER A 2 -0.40 17.56 -11.38
N LEU A 3 0.32 16.94 -10.44
CA LEU A 3 0.74 15.53 -10.48
C LEU A 3 -0.44 14.54 -10.46
N PHE A 4 -1.68 15.01 -10.30
CA PHE A 4 -2.89 14.19 -10.20
C PHE A 4 -3.90 14.40 -11.34
N LYS A 5 -3.53 15.11 -12.42
CA LYS A 5 -4.38 15.16 -13.62
C LYS A 5 -4.42 13.80 -14.33
N PRO A 6 -5.53 13.38 -14.96
CA PRO A 6 -5.55 12.18 -15.79
C PRO A 6 -4.41 12.20 -16.81
N LEU A 7 -3.83 11.03 -17.07
CA LEU A 7 -2.75 10.89 -18.06
C LEU A 7 -3.36 10.83 -19.46
N SER A 8 -2.66 11.38 -20.45
CA SER A 8 -3.06 11.26 -21.86
C SER A 8 -2.92 9.82 -22.35
N ASP A 9 -3.64 9.42 -23.40
CA ASP A 9 -3.64 8.04 -23.90
C ASP A 9 -2.22 7.53 -24.25
N ALA A 10 -1.38 8.40 -24.82
CA ALA A 10 0.01 8.09 -25.14
C ALA A 10 0.89 7.89 -23.88
N GLU A 11 0.63 8.66 -22.83
CA GLU A 11 1.29 8.52 -21.52
C GLU A 11 0.83 7.25 -20.79
N GLN A 12 -0.46 6.93 -20.88
CA GLN A 12 -1.02 5.69 -20.33
C GLN A 12 -0.42 4.47 -21.03
N CYS A 13 -0.30 4.50 -22.35
CA CYS A 13 0.29 3.42 -23.14
C CYS A 13 1.71 3.08 -22.66
N TRP A 14 2.56 4.09 -22.44
CA TRP A 14 3.91 3.85 -21.91
C TRP A 14 3.88 3.19 -20.53
N LEU A 15 3.02 3.67 -19.62
CA LEU A 15 2.92 3.11 -18.28
C LEU A 15 2.38 1.68 -18.29
N ILE A 16 1.40 1.38 -19.13
CA ILE A 16 0.83 0.04 -19.28
C ILE A 16 1.87 -0.94 -19.84
N LEU A 17 2.70 -0.52 -20.79
CA LEU A 17 3.81 -1.35 -21.27
C LEU A 17 4.82 -1.64 -20.15
N LEU A 18 5.14 -0.64 -19.31
CA LEU A 18 5.96 -0.87 -18.12
C LEU A 18 5.30 -1.84 -17.12
N LEU A 19 3.98 -1.74 -16.91
CA LEU A 19 3.24 -2.66 -16.03
C LEU A 19 3.25 -4.09 -16.59
N SER A 20 3.12 -4.24 -17.91
CA SER A 20 3.30 -5.52 -18.60
C SER A 20 4.69 -6.09 -18.34
N ASP A 21 5.75 -5.29 -18.48
CA ASP A 21 7.13 -5.73 -18.24
C ASP A 21 7.36 -6.18 -16.79
N LEU A 22 6.76 -5.48 -15.83
CA LEU A 22 6.83 -5.84 -14.41
C LEU A 22 6.06 -7.12 -14.07
N GLU A 23 5.09 -7.50 -14.90
CA GLU A 23 4.30 -8.74 -14.77
C GLU A 23 4.80 -9.85 -15.71
N SER A 24 6.01 -9.68 -16.27
CA SER A 24 6.68 -10.69 -17.10
C SER A 24 6.58 -12.09 -16.48
N GLY A 25 6.18 -13.06 -17.30
CA GLY A 25 6.00 -14.46 -16.86
C GLY A 25 4.62 -14.78 -16.28
N HIS A 26 3.76 -13.78 -16.04
CA HIS A 26 2.39 -13.99 -15.57
C HIS A 26 1.36 -13.77 -16.68
N ALA A 27 0.18 -14.40 -16.56
CA ALA A 27 -0.95 -14.15 -17.47
C ALA A 27 -1.37 -12.65 -17.50
N ARG A 28 -1.08 -11.91 -16.43
CA ARG A 28 -1.33 -10.47 -16.31
C ARG A 28 -0.52 -9.62 -17.30
N GLN A 29 0.63 -10.09 -17.77
CA GLN A 29 1.40 -9.43 -18.83
C GLN A 29 0.53 -9.22 -20.07
N TRP A 30 -0.18 -10.27 -20.51
CA TRP A 30 -1.00 -10.23 -21.71
C TRP A 30 -2.24 -9.36 -21.55
N TYR A 31 -2.83 -9.32 -20.36
CA TYR A 31 -3.91 -8.39 -20.04
C TYR A 31 -3.49 -6.94 -20.31
N TRP A 32 -2.31 -6.54 -19.85
CA TRP A 32 -1.79 -5.19 -20.09
C TRP A 32 -1.50 -4.93 -21.56
N LEU A 33 -0.94 -5.90 -22.28
CA LEU A 33 -0.67 -5.77 -23.72
C LEU A 33 -1.96 -5.62 -24.55
N GLU A 34 -3.03 -6.34 -24.23
CA GLU A 34 -4.32 -6.20 -24.93
C GLU A 34 -4.92 -4.80 -24.75
N ILE A 35 -4.74 -4.19 -23.57
CA ILE A 35 -5.17 -2.80 -23.32
C ILE A 35 -4.28 -1.82 -24.07
N ALA A 36 -2.95 -2.01 -24.05
CA ALA A 36 -1.99 -1.12 -24.71
C ALA A 36 -2.25 -0.97 -26.21
N GLN A 37 -2.69 -2.05 -26.88
CA GLN A 37 -3.04 -2.04 -28.32
C GLN A 37 -4.17 -1.06 -28.68
N THR A 38 -4.99 -0.65 -27.71
CA THR A 38 -6.12 0.28 -27.93
C THR A 38 -5.73 1.74 -27.76
N LEU A 39 -4.50 2.03 -27.33
CA LEU A 39 -4.05 3.36 -26.96
C LEU A 39 -3.14 3.97 -28.04
N ALA A 40 -3.03 5.29 -28.00
CA ALA A 40 -2.11 6.03 -28.86
C ALA A 40 -0.64 5.59 -28.62
N PRO A 41 0.25 5.77 -29.62
CA PRO A 41 1.66 5.40 -29.49
C PRO A 41 2.31 5.98 -28.23
N ALA A 42 3.08 5.14 -27.54
CA ALA A 42 3.66 5.46 -26.24
C ALA A 42 4.51 6.73 -26.27
N THR A 43 4.22 7.66 -25.37
CA THR A 43 4.99 8.89 -25.18
C THR A 43 5.56 8.97 -23.77
N ARG A 44 6.87 9.14 -23.67
CA ARG A 44 7.57 9.23 -22.39
C ARG A 44 7.69 10.69 -21.95
N THR A 45 6.90 11.07 -20.95
CA THR A 45 7.03 12.38 -20.26
C THR A 45 7.78 12.22 -18.93
N PRO A 46 8.40 13.28 -18.38
CA PRO A 46 9.11 13.19 -17.10
C PRO A 46 8.19 12.75 -15.95
N ARG A 47 6.91 13.14 -16.00
CA ARG A 47 5.89 12.73 -15.02
C ARG A 47 5.64 11.23 -15.04
N VAL A 48 5.43 10.65 -16.22
CA VAL A 48 5.20 9.21 -16.37
C VAL A 48 6.47 8.43 -16.04
N HIS A 49 7.65 8.97 -16.37
CA HIS A 49 8.91 8.35 -15.99
C HIS A 49 9.09 8.28 -14.47
N ALA A 50 8.80 9.37 -13.75
CA ALA A 50 8.82 9.39 -12.29
C ALA A 50 7.81 8.39 -11.70
N LEU A 51 6.58 8.37 -12.22
CA LEU A 51 5.57 7.40 -11.81
C LEU A 51 6.04 5.96 -12.05
N GLY A 52 6.63 5.68 -13.22
CA GLY A 52 7.19 4.36 -13.53
C GLY A 52 8.32 3.94 -12.59
N MET A 53 9.18 4.87 -12.18
CA MET A 53 10.21 4.59 -11.16
C MET A 53 9.59 4.25 -9.81
N VAL A 54 8.53 4.94 -9.40
CA VAL A 54 7.80 4.65 -8.16
C VAL A 54 7.15 3.27 -8.22
N VAL A 55 6.48 2.96 -9.33
CA VAL A 55 5.85 1.65 -9.53
C VAL A 55 6.88 0.52 -9.53
N ARG A 56 8.06 0.72 -10.13
CA ARG A 56 9.13 -0.28 -10.14
C ARG A 56 9.76 -0.52 -8.78
N THR A 57 9.82 0.49 -7.92
CA THR A 57 10.46 0.38 -6.60
C THR A 57 9.51 -0.14 -5.52
N ILE A 58 8.27 0.34 -5.51
CA ILE A 58 7.28 0.00 -4.47
C ILE A 58 6.39 -1.20 -4.89
N GLY A 59 6.21 -1.39 -6.20
CA GLY A 59 5.38 -2.44 -6.79
C GLY A 59 3.99 -1.95 -7.22
N ILE A 60 3.38 -2.69 -8.15
CA ILE A 60 2.08 -2.34 -8.77
C ILE A 60 0.96 -2.31 -7.72
N ASN A 61 0.92 -3.31 -6.83
CA ASN A 61 -0.11 -3.44 -5.80
C ASN A 61 -0.19 -2.20 -4.88
N ALA A 62 0.96 -1.66 -4.47
CA ALA A 62 1.02 -0.49 -3.59
C ALA A 62 0.65 0.81 -4.31
N CYS A 63 0.97 0.91 -5.59
CA CYS A 63 0.68 2.10 -6.40
C CYS A 63 -0.73 2.09 -7.03
N SER A 64 -1.42 0.96 -7.03
CA SER A 64 -2.74 0.75 -7.65
C SER A 64 -3.77 1.84 -7.34
N ASN A 65 -3.91 2.29 -6.09
CA ASN A 65 -4.83 3.38 -5.73
C ASN A 65 -4.49 4.71 -6.42
N ILE A 66 -3.19 4.97 -6.64
CA ILE A 66 -2.72 6.13 -7.41
C ILE A 66 -3.02 5.90 -8.89
N LEU A 67 -2.78 4.71 -9.42
CA LEU A 67 -3.07 4.36 -10.82
C LEU A 67 -4.57 4.49 -11.15
N ILE A 68 -5.45 4.04 -10.26
CA ILE A 68 -6.91 4.18 -10.37
C ILE A 68 -7.30 5.66 -10.34
N ARG A 69 -6.73 6.47 -9.43
CA ARG A 69 -6.97 7.93 -9.40
C ARG A 69 -6.52 8.65 -10.67
N LEU A 70 -5.45 8.15 -11.30
CA LEU A 70 -4.96 8.65 -12.58
C LEU A 70 -5.76 8.14 -13.79
N LYS A 71 -6.80 7.33 -13.55
CA LYS A 71 -7.67 6.71 -14.57
C LYS A 71 -6.92 5.84 -15.56
N ILE A 72 -5.90 5.12 -15.09
CA ILE A 72 -5.22 4.11 -15.91
C ILE A 72 -6.20 2.97 -16.20
N LYS A 73 -6.47 2.72 -17.48
CA LYS A 73 -7.33 1.61 -17.92
C LYS A 73 -6.82 0.29 -17.36
N GLY A 74 -7.68 -0.51 -16.74
CA GLY A 74 -7.35 -1.83 -16.20
C GLY A 74 -6.66 -1.85 -14.83
N ALA A 75 -6.36 -0.69 -14.23
CA ALA A 75 -5.78 -0.63 -12.88
C ALA A 75 -6.70 -1.23 -11.79
N HIS A 76 -8.01 -1.32 -12.05
CA HIS A 76 -8.99 -1.96 -11.16
C HIS A 76 -8.70 -3.44 -10.89
N LEU A 77 -7.93 -4.12 -11.75
CA LEU A 77 -7.44 -5.49 -11.53
C LEU A 77 -6.75 -5.63 -10.16
N TYR A 78 -6.07 -4.58 -9.70
CA TYR A 78 -5.26 -4.58 -8.48
C TYR A 78 -5.98 -4.04 -7.25
N GLN A 79 -7.25 -3.62 -7.39
CA GLN A 79 -7.96 -2.92 -6.32
C GLN A 79 -8.13 -3.77 -5.06
N GLN A 80 -8.42 -5.07 -5.19
CA GLN A 80 -8.56 -5.95 -4.04
C GLN A 80 -7.24 -6.11 -3.28
N ALA A 81 -6.14 -6.37 -3.99
CA ALA A 81 -4.82 -6.47 -3.39
C ALA A 81 -4.43 -5.16 -2.69
N ALA A 82 -4.68 -4.01 -3.35
CA ALA A 82 -4.47 -2.67 -2.79
C ALA A 82 -5.21 -2.46 -1.47
N ASN A 83 -6.49 -2.83 -1.43
CA ASN A 83 -7.33 -2.66 -0.27
C ASN A 83 -6.76 -3.45 0.91
N CYS A 84 -6.34 -4.71 0.69
CA CYS A 84 -5.67 -5.50 1.72
C CYS A 84 -4.39 -4.82 2.24
N GLN A 85 -3.57 -4.20 1.37
CA GLN A 85 -2.37 -3.47 1.80
C GLN A 85 -2.71 -2.22 2.62
N THR A 86 -3.69 -1.44 2.17
CA THR A 86 -4.11 -0.25 2.90
C THR A 86 -4.73 -0.58 4.25
N GLU A 87 -5.50 -1.67 4.35
CA GLU A 87 -6.08 -2.12 5.61
C GLU A 87 -5.02 -2.61 6.59
N PHE A 88 -4.05 -3.39 6.11
CA PHE A 88 -2.94 -3.83 6.93
C PHE A 88 -2.10 -2.65 7.43
N PHE A 89 -1.75 -1.70 6.55
CA PHE A 89 -1.04 -0.49 6.93
C PHE A 89 -1.84 0.35 7.94
N GLN A 90 -3.15 0.53 7.71
CA GLN A 90 -4.01 1.31 8.58
C GLN A 90 -4.10 0.69 9.98
N GLN A 91 -4.18 -0.65 10.07
CA GLN A 91 -4.15 -1.34 11.35
C GLN A 91 -2.84 -1.03 12.10
N LYS A 92 -1.70 -1.12 11.42
CA LYS A 92 -0.38 -0.85 12.01
C LYS A 92 -0.17 0.61 12.37
N LEU A 93 -0.75 1.52 11.58
CA LEU A 93 -0.76 2.95 11.88
C LEU A 93 -1.59 3.26 13.13
N ASN A 94 -2.78 2.66 13.27
CA ASN A 94 -3.61 2.85 14.46
C ASN A 94 -2.92 2.33 15.73
N ASP A 95 -2.27 1.15 15.65
CA ASP A 95 -1.47 0.62 16.75
C ASP A 95 -0.35 1.62 17.12
N ALA A 96 0.42 2.08 16.14
CA ALA A 96 1.53 3.00 16.36
C ALA A 96 1.07 4.35 16.93
N LEU A 97 -0.06 4.89 16.46
CA LEU A 97 -0.68 6.13 16.97
C LEU A 97 -1.14 5.96 18.43
N LEU A 98 -1.77 4.84 18.75
CA LEU A 98 -2.23 4.55 20.11
C LEU A 98 -1.05 4.54 21.08
N PHE A 99 -0.01 3.76 20.79
CA PHE A 99 1.17 3.64 21.65
C PHE A 99 1.97 4.95 21.71
N SER A 100 2.21 5.59 20.57
CA SER A 100 3.00 6.83 20.51
C SER A 100 2.29 7.98 21.22
N GLY A 101 0.99 8.16 20.97
CA GLY A 101 0.21 9.20 21.63
C GLY A 101 0.07 8.96 23.14
N SER A 102 -0.13 7.70 23.56
CA SER A 102 -0.22 7.36 24.99
C SER A 102 1.11 7.59 25.72
N LEU A 103 2.24 7.16 25.13
CA LEU A 103 3.56 7.39 25.72
C LEU A 103 3.87 8.89 25.81
N MET A 104 3.61 9.64 24.75
CA MET A 104 3.79 11.09 24.74
C MET A 104 2.90 11.78 25.78
N ALA A 105 1.67 11.29 25.97
CA ALA A 105 0.74 11.84 26.96
C ALA A 105 1.21 11.60 28.39
N LEU A 106 1.73 10.40 28.68
CA LEU A 106 2.34 10.10 29.97
C LEU A 106 3.55 11.00 30.24
N LEU A 107 4.45 11.15 29.26
CA LEU A 107 5.66 11.97 29.43
C LEU A 107 5.36 13.46 29.56
N ALA A 108 4.32 13.94 28.87
CA ALA A 108 3.82 15.30 29.01
C ALA A 108 3.19 15.53 30.39
N GLY A 109 2.41 14.57 30.91
CA GLY A 109 1.78 14.66 32.23
C GLY A 109 2.79 14.72 33.39
N VAL A 110 3.93 14.03 33.26
CA VAL A 110 5.07 14.06 34.22
C VAL A 110 6.01 15.25 33.97
N GLN A 111 5.72 16.13 33.00
CA GLN A 111 6.53 17.29 32.65
C GLN A 111 8.01 16.95 32.35
N ARG A 112 8.25 15.83 31.66
CA ARG A 112 9.62 15.42 31.28
C ARG A 112 10.20 16.34 30.20
N LEU A 113 11.53 16.55 30.26
CA LEU A 113 12.26 17.37 29.28
C LEU A 113 12.06 16.87 27.84
N ALA A 114 12.12 17.81 26.88
CA ALA A 114 12.02 17.53 25.44
C ALA A 114 12.98 16.42 24.99
N ALA A 115 14.23 16.43 25.47
CA ALA A 115 15.22 15.41 25.12
C ALA A 115 14.79 14.00 25.53
N SER A 116 14.18 13.83 26.71
CA SER A 116 13.65 12.54 27.17
C SER A 116 12.46 12.09 26.33
N GLN A 117 11.61 13.02 25.89
CA GLN A 117 10.49 12.72 25.01
C GLN A 117 10.95 12.28 23.62
N GLN A 118 11.97 12.93 23.05
CA GLN A 118 12.58 12.51 21.79
C GLN A 118 13.20 11.12 21.90
N PHE A 119 13.97 10.88 22.97
CA PHE A 119 14.58 9.58 23.22
C PHE A 119 13.51 8.50 23.33
N ALA A 120 12.45 8.74 24.10
CA ALA A 120 11.34 7.81 24.24
C ALA A 120 10.60 7.55 22.91
N ALA A 121 10.39 8.60 22.10
CA ALA A 121 9.80 8.46 20.77
C ALA A 121 10.65 7.56 19.85
N TRP A 122 11.98 7.71 19.87
CA TRP A 122 12.88 6.84 19.14
C TRP A 122 12.93 5.41 19.68
N CYS A 123 12.97 5.22 21.01
CA CYS A 123 12.89 3.91 21.62
C CYS A 123 11.61 3.18 21.23
N LEU A 124 10.47 3.88 21.24
CA LEU A 124 9.19 3.32 20.83
C LEU A 124 9.14 3.05 19.32
N GLY A 125 9.67 3.97 18.49
CA GLY A 125 9.71 3.81 17.04
C GLY A 125 10.55 2.61 16.61
N LEU A 126 11.78 2.52 17.11
CA LEU A 126 12.71 1.43 16.80
C LEU A 126 12.25 0.11 17.44
N GLY A 127 11.86 0.14 18.71
CA GLY A 127 11.38 -1.04 19.43
C GLY A 127 10.08 -1.59 18.83
N GLY A 128 9.14 -0.71 18.51
CA GLY A 128 7.89 -1.07 17.82
C GLY A 128 8.16 -1.62 16.43
N ALA A 129 9.01 -0.97 15.63
CA ALA A 129 9.40 -1.46 14.30
C ALA A 129 10.05 -2.85 14.38
N ALA A 130 11.05 -3.03 15.25
CA ALA A 130 11.73 -4.31 15.45
C ALA A 130 10.76 -5.41 15.90
N TRP A 131 9.85 -5.09 16.83
CA TRP A 131 8.81 -6.01 17.28
C TRP A 131 7.86 -6.44 16.14
N GLN A 132 7.41 -5.49 15.31
CA GLN A 132 6.55 -5.82 14.16
C GLN A 132 7.28 -6.68 13.13
N ILE A 133 8.54 -6.38 12.84
CA ILE A 133 9.38 -7.19 11.93
C ILE A 133 9.50 -8.62 12.49
N TRP A 134 9.83 -8.75 13.78
CA TRP A 134 9.93 -10.05 14.45
C TRP A 134 8.62 -10.83 14.43
N GLN A 135 7.48 -10.18 14.69
CA GLN A 135 6.15 -10.78 14.61
C GLN A 135 5.83 -11.29 13.19
N VAL A 136 6.19 -10.53 12.15
CA VAL A 136 5.99 -10.93 10.76
C VAL A 136 6.83 -12.15 10.42
N ILE A 137 8.12 -12.16 10.80
CA ILE A 137 9.03 -13.30 10.56
C ILE A 137 8.55 -14.55 11.30
N ARG A 138 8.12 -14.41 12.56
CA ARG A 138 7.66 -15.54 13.37
C ARG A 138 6.35 -16.14 12.86
N LYS A 139 5.42 -15.31 12.39
CA LYS A 139 4.10 -15.76 11.91
C LYS A 139 4.11 -16.27 10.47
N ASN A 140 5.14 -15.93 9.71
CA ASN A 140 5.39 -16.44 8.37
C ASN A 140 6.73 -17.20 8.36
N PRO A 141 6.85 -18.36 9.03
CA PRO A 141 8.00 -19.22 8.80
C PRO A 141 8.06 -19.46 7.30
N ALA A 142 9.25 -19.28 6.70
CA ALA A 142 9.44 -19.37 5.26
C ALA A 142 8.71 -20.59 4.72
N ARG A 143 7.60 -20.38 3.98
CA ARG A 143 6.94 -21.45 3.24
C ARG A 143 8.06 -22.06 2.40
N ASN A 144 8.26 -23.38 2.53
CA ASN A 144 9.27 -24.09 1.76
C ASN A 144 9.18 -23.61 0.32
N THR A 145 10.29 -23.06 -0.16
CA THR A 145 10.39 -22.39 -1.47
C THR A 145 9.92 -23.29 -2.61
N ALA A 146 9.88 -24.62 -2.41
CA ALA A 146 9.42 -25.61 -3.36
C ALA A 146 7.96 -25.40 -3.84
N ASP A 147 6.97 -25.22 -2.94
CA ASP A 147 5.56 -25.13 -3.37
C ASP A 147 5.21 -23.78 -4.01
N THR A 148 5.92 -22.71 -3.62
CA THR A 148 5.77 -21.39 -4.26
C THR A 148 6.54 -21.29 -5.57
N LEU A 149 7.68 -21.97 -5.72
CA LEU A 149 8.39 -22.06 -6.99
C LEU A 149 7.58 -22.87 -8.01
N ASP A 150 6.77 -23.85 -7.61
CA ASP A 150 5.93 -24.61 -8.55
C ASP A 150 4.69 -23.83 -9.01
N ALA A 151 4.19 -22.87 -8.21
CA ALA A 151 3.08 -22.00 -8.57
C ALA A 151 3.50 -20.69 -9.28
N GLU A 152 4.64 -20.09 -8.90
CA GLU A 152 5.23 -18.91 -9.56
C GLU A 152 6.09 -19.28 -10.79
N ASN A 153 6.69 -20.48 -10.84
CA ASN A 153 7.37 -21.01 -12.03
C ASN A 153 6.58 -22.13 -12.73
N ALA A 154 5.25 -22.13 -12.61
CA ALA A 154 4.45 -22.74 -13.66
C ALA A 154 4.76 -21.95 -14.95
N LEU A 155 5.81 -22.40 -15.65
CA LEU A 155 6.28 -21.79 -16.87
C LEU A 155 5.05 -21.60 -17.74
N PRO A 156 4.80 -20.38 -18.26
CA PRO A 156 3.70 -20.17 -19.17
C PRO A 156 3.78 -21.23 -20.26
N GLY A 157 2.73 -22.06 -20.40
CA GLY A 157 2.65 -23.03 -21.47
C GLY A 157 2.86 -22.34 -22.82
N SER A 158 3.17 -23.09 -23.88
CA SER A 158 3.37 -22.52 -25.22
C SER A 158 2.18 -21.65 -25.68
N GLU A 159 0.97 -21.91 -25.17
CA GLU A 159 -0.19 -21.04 -25.35
C GLU A 159 0.00 -19.60 -24.86
N ALA A 160 0.73 -19.35 -23.77
CA ALA A 160 0.87 -18.00 -23.25
C ALA A 160 1.59 -17.07 -24.25
N SER A 161 2.41 -17.60 -25.16
CA SER A 161 3.05 -16.80 -26.21
C SER A 161 2.07 -16.25 -27.26
N LEU A 162 0.82 -16.72 -27.29
CA LEU A 162 -0.18 -16.40 -28.30
C LEU A 162 -1.23 -15.37 -27.84
N GLY A 163 -1.11 -14.84 -26.61
CA GLY A 163 -1.94 -13.74 -26.10
C GLY A 163 -3.10 -14.15 -25.20
N LEU A 164 -3.80 -13.16 -24.63
CA LEU A 164 -4.88 -13.40 -23.66
C LEU A 164 -6.00 -14.33 -24.18
N PRO A 165 -6.43 -14.27 -25.46
CA PRO A 165 -7.44 -15.20 -25.98
C PRO A 165 -7.02 -16.66 -25.90
N SER A 166 -5.73 -16.95 -26.15
CA SER A 166 -5.19 -18.30 -26.12
C SER A 166 -5.04 -18.85 -24.71
N ILE A 167 -4.72 -17.99 -23.73
CA ILE A 167 -4.71 -18.34 -22.30
C ILE A 167 -6.13 -18.73 -21.86
N LEU A 168 -7.16 -18.00 -22.31
CA LEU A 168 -8.55 -18.34 -22.02
C LEU A 168 -8.96 -19.68 -22.66
N LEU A 169 -8.51 -19.96 -23.89
CA LEU A 169 -8.74 -21.25 -24.55
C LEU A 169 -8.08 -22.41 -23.80
N ALA A 170 -6.83 -22.22 -23.34
CA ALA A 170 -6.11 -23.21 -22.54
C ALA A 170 -6.79 -23.47 -21.19
N ALA A 171 -7.45 -22.46 -20.62
CA ALA A 171 -8.31 -22.61 -19.44
C ALA A 171 -9.64 -23.34 -19.71
N GLY A 172 -9.88 -23.84 -20.93
CA GLY A 172 -11.07 -24.61 -21.30
C GLY A 172 -12.29 -23.76 -21.69
N ILE A 173 -12.12 -22.46 -21.92
CA ILE A 173 -13.22 -21.55 -22.28
C ILE A 173 -13.52 -21.67 -23.77
N LYS A 174 -14.80 -21.59 -24.13
CA LYS A 174 -15.23 -21.62 -25.54
C LYS A 174 -14.63 -20.44 -26.32
N PRO A 175 -14.20 -20.65 -27.60
CA PRO A 175 -13.59 -19.61 -28.42
C PRO A 175 -14.42 -18.34 -28.57
N GLU A 176 -15.74 -18.48 -28.75
CA GLU A 176 -16.66 -17.35 -28.91
C GLU A 176 -16.68 -16.45 -27.66
N VAL A 177 -16.67 -17.06 -26.48
CA VAL A 177 -16.68 -16.34 -25.20
C VAL A 177 -15.33 -15.67 -24.98
N SER A 178 -14.22 -16.36 -25.25
CA SER A 178 -12.87 -15.81 -25.16
C SER A 178 -12.71 -14.54 -26.02
N LEU A 179 -13.09 -14.60 -27.29
CA LEU A 179 -13.02 -13.45 -28.20
C LEU A 179 -13.95 -12.31 -27.76
N THR A 180 -15.14 -12.63 -27.27
CA THR A 180 -16.08 -11.63 -26.75
C THR A 180 -15.53 -10.91 -25.53
N LEU A 181 -14.91 -11.65 -24.59
CA LEU A 181 -14.28 -11.08 -23.40
C LEU A 181 -13.10 -10.17 -23.75
N VAL A 182 -12.22 -10.59 -24.65
CA VAL A 182 -11.06 -9.77 -25.07
C VAL A 182 -11.52 -8.53 -25.86
N LYS A 183 -12.51 -8.67 -26.76
CA LYS A 183 -13.07 -7.53 -27.48
C LYS A 183 -13.79 -6.56 -26.54
N GLY A 184 -14.51 -7.08 -25.55
CA GLY A 184 -15.13 -6.31 -24.48
C GLY A 184 -14.11 -5.54 -23.65
N LEU A 185 -13.02 -6.20 -23.25
CA LEU A 185 -11.90 -5.59 -22.52
C LEU A 185 -11.30 -4.39 -23.25
N LYS A 186 -11.16 -4.47 -24.58
CA LYS A 186 -10.62 -3.37 -25.40
C LYS A 186 -11.53 -2.14 -25.44
N ASN A 187 -12.84 -2.34 -25.33
CA ASN A 187 -13.83 -1.27 -25.37
C ASN A 187 -14.10 -0.66 -23.99
N ASP A 188 -14.32 -1.52 -22.98
CA ASP A 188 -14.62 -1.12 -21.61
C ASP A 188 -13.93 -2.10 -20.64
N CYS A 189 -12.76 -1.71 -20.15
CA CYS A 189 -11.95 -2.56 -19.30
C CYS A 189 -12.64 -2.89 -17.97
N ASP A 190 -13.38 -1.94 -17.39
CA ASP A 190 -13.92 -2.07 -16.03
C ASP A 190 -15.19 -2.93 -16.03
N ALA A 191 -16.03 -2.82 -17.06
CA ALA A 191 -17.23 -3.65 -17.20
C ALA A 191 -16.90 -5.13 -17.47
N PHE A 192 -15.83 -5.39 -18.22
CA PHE A 192 -15.43 -6.75 -18.62
C PHE A 192 -14.41 -7.41 -17.69
N LEU A 193 -13.90 -6.69 -16.68
CA LEU A 193 -12.98 -7.24 -15.68
C LEU A 193 -13.62 -8.33 -14.79
N PRO A 194 -14.83 -8.16 -14.20
CA PRO A 194 -15.45 -9.20 -13.39
C PRO A 194 -15.69 -10.54 -14.13
N PRO A 195 -16.28 -10.57 -15.35
CA PRO A 195 -16.44 -11.83 -16.07
C PRO A 195 -15.10 -12.43 -16.50
N LEU A 196 -14.08 -11.60 -16.79
CA LEU A 196 -12.74 -12.09 -17.08
C LEU A 196 -12.10 -12.79 -15.87
N LEU A 197 -12.20 -12.18 -14.68
CA LEU A 197 -11.70 -12.78 -13.43
C LEU A 197 -12.46 -14.05 -13.03
N HIS A 198 -13.76 -14.12 -13.32
CA HIS A 198 -14.55 -15.33 -13.09
C HIS A 198 -14.05 -16.51 -13.93
N ASN A 199 -13.72 -16.25 -15.20
CA ASN A 199 -13.28 -17.29 -16.12
C ASN A 199 -11.77 -17.58 -16.03
N LEU A 200 -10.96 -16.60 -15.61
CA LEU A 200 -9.51 -16.73 -15.46
C LEU A 200 -9.06 -16.19 -14.09
N PRO A 201 -9.28 -16.93 -13.00
CA PRO A 201 -8.93 -16.48 -11.65
C PRO A 201 -7.42 -16.28 -11.46
N ALA A 202 -6.59 -16.97 -12.24
CA ALA A 202 -5.14 -16.79 -12.27
C ALA A 202 -4.70 -15.38 -12.68
N LEU A 203 -5.59 -14.59 -13.29
CA LEU A 203 -5.33 -13.19 -13.61
C LEU A 203 -5.37 -12.30 -12.36
N ALA A 204 -6.03 -12.70 -11.28
CA ALA A 204 -6.07 -11.92 -10.05
C ALA A 204 -4.65 -11.78 -9.47
N PRO A 205 -4.21 -10.57 -9.09
CA PRO A 205 -2.94 -10.38 -8.41
C PRO A 205 -2.99 -11.03 -7.03
N THR A 206 -1.86 -11.58 -6.58
CA THR A 206 -1.74 -12.18 -5.26
C THR A 206 -1.99 -11.13 -4.18
N THR A 207 -2.85 -11.48 -3.23
CA THR A 207 -3.11 -10.67 -2.03
C THR A 207 -2.07 -10.92 -0.94
N GLU A 208 -1.27 -11.98 -1.08
CA GLU A 208 -0.19 -12.32 -0.16
C GLU A 208 1.02 -11.39 -0.37
N PHE A 209 1.51 -10.82 0.72
CA PHE A 209 2.73 -10.00 0.73
C PHE A 209 3.95 -10.91 0.80
N SER A 210 5.05 -10.51 0.13
CA SER A 210 6.34 -11.06 0.50
C SER A 210 6.64 -10.73 1.97
N PRO A 211 7.30 -11.61 2.74
CA PRO A 211 7.60 -11.37 4.15
C PRO A 211 8.32 -10.04 4.39
N PHE A 212 9.25 -9.67 3.49
CA PHE A 212 9.99 -8.41 3.56
C PHE A 212 9.10 -7.19 3.31
N GLN A 213 8.22 -7.23 2.32
CA GLN A 213 7.25 -6.16 2.09
C GLN A 213 6.30 -6.00 3.27
N LYS A 214 5.79 -7.12 3.81
CA LYS A 214 4.92 -7.11 5.00
C LYS A 214 5.61 -6.51 6.22
N ALA A 215 6.88 -6.86 6.43
CA ALA A 215 7.70 -6.31 7.51
C ALA A 215 7.94 -4.80 7.33
N GLY A 216 8.28 -4.35 6.12
CA GLY A 216 8.46 -2.94 5.79
C GLY A 216 7.19 -2.12 6.00
N VAL A 217 6.05 -2.58 5.49
CA VAL A 217 4.74 -1.93 5.67
C VAL A 217 4.33 -1.89 7.15
N ALA A 218 4.66 -2.92 7.94
CA ALA A 218 4.36 -2.95 9.37
C ALA A 218 5.26 -2.03 10.21
N ALA A 219 6.52 -1.86 9.82
CA ALA A 219 7.49 -1.01 10.51
C ALA A 219 7.34 0.47 10.16
N ALA A 220 6.93 0.78 8.92
CA ALA A 220 6.88 2.15 8.40
C ALA A 220 6.09 3.14 9.28
N PRO A 221 4.88 2.84 9.80
CA PRO A 221 4.16 3.77 10.66
C PRO A 221 4.92 4.14 11.94
N TRP A 222 5.61 3.17 12.56
CA TRP A 222 6.36 3.38 13.80
C TRP A 222 7.54 4.32 13.58
N LEU A 223 8.31 4.09 12.51
CA LEU A 223 9.45 4.93 12.17
C LEU A 223 9.02 6.33 11.73
N LEU A 224 7.95 6.43 10.94
CA LEU A 224 7.45 7.71 10.45
C LEU A 224 6.94 8.59 11.60
N LEU A 225 6.16 8.03 12.52
CA LEU A 225 5.69 8.75 13.70
C LEU A 225 6.84 9.16 14.60
N ALA A 226 7.77 8.26 14.90
CA ALA A 226 8.92 8.56 15.77
C ALA A 226 9.81 9.65 15.18
N TYR A 227 10.14 9.56 13.89
CA TYR A 227 10.98 10.54 13.20
C TYR A 227 10.35 11.93 13.22
N ILE A 228 9.09 12.05 12.76
CA ILE A 228 8.44 13.35 12.64
C ILE A 228 8.16 13.94 14.02
N ASN A 229 7.68 13.15 14.99
CA ASN A 229 7.49 13.65 16.35
C ASN A 229 8.80 14.10 16.98
N SER A 230 9.87 13.32 16.86
CA SER A 230 11.19 13.70 17.37
C SER A 230 11.69 15.00 16.73
N TRP A 231 11.44 15.19 15.43
CA TRP A 231 11.82 16.40 14.72
C TRP A 231 11.03 17.62 15.24
N ILE A 232 9.70 17.51 15.38
CA ILE A 232 8.82 18.58 15.89
C ILE A 232 9.22 18.97 17.32
N ILE A 233 9.42 17.98 18.20
CA ILE A 233 9.79 18.21 19.60
C ILE A 233 11.17 18.88 19.72
N GLY A 234 12.08 18.59 18.78
CA GLY A 234 13.44 19.12 18.80
C GLY A 234 13.61 20.53 18.30
N HIS A 235 12.75 20.96 17.37
CA HIS A 235 12.89 22.26 16.71
C HIS A 235 12.03 23.35 17.33
N LEU A 236 11.01 22.99 18.12
CA LEU A 236 10.11 23.95 18.77
C LEU A 236 10.43 24.11 20.26
N PRO A 237 10.12 25.28 20.85
CA PRO A 237 10.18 25.46 22.31
C PRO A 237 9.34 24.40 23.02
N HIS A 238 9.77 23.95 24.20
CA HIS A 238 9.29 22.72 24.85
C HIS A 238 7.75 22.50 24.79
N TYR A 239 6.95 23.48 25.24
CA TYR A 239 5.49 23.38 25.23
C TYR A 239 4.88 23.31 23.81
N TRP A 240 5.45 24.06 22.86
CA TRP A 240 5.02 24.07 21.46
C TRP A 240 5.43 22.80 20.72
N GLY A 241 6.57 22.21 21.07
CA GLY A 241 7.01 20.93 20.51
C GLY A 241 6.08 19.79 20.88
N VAL A 242 5.66 19.72 22.15
CA VAL A 242 4.69 18.73 22.62
C VAL A 242 3.32 18.94 21.97
N ALA A 243 2.80 20.17 21.99
CA ALA A 243 1.52 20.51 21.38
C ALA A 243 1.53 20.22 19.86
N GLY A 244 2.62 20.56 19.17
CA GLY A 244 2.81 20.28 17.75
C GLY A 244 2.86 18.79 17.44
N GLY A 245 3.53 17.98 18.27
CA GLY A 245 3.55 16.53 18.14
C GLY A 245 2.15 15.91 18.29
N PHE A 246 1.37 16.36 19.27
CA PHE A 246 -0.03 15.94 19.41
C PHE A 246 -0.89 16.40 18.24
N ALA A 247 -0.75 17.63 17.78
CA ALA A 247 -1.49 18.14 16.62
C ALA A 247 -1.18 17.35 15.34
N TRP A 248 0.08 16.96 15.15
CA TRP A 248 0.51 16.09 14.06
C TRP A 248 -0.15 14.71 14.14
N MET A 249 -0.03 14.02 15.28
CA MET A 249 -0.64 12.71 15.49
C MET A 249 -2.17 12.76 15.38
N ALA A 250 -2.79 13.81 15.91
CA ALA A 250 -4.22 14.11 15.79
C ALA A 250 -4.63 14.26 14.33
N GLY A 251 -3.88 15.04 13.54
CA GLY A 251 -4.11 15.24 12.12
C GLY A 251 -4.06 13.93 11.34
N ILE A 252 -3.04 13.09 11.60
CA ILE A 252 -2.96 11.76 10.98
C ILE A 252 -4.15 10.88 11.40
N ALA A 253 -4.49 10.85 12.69
CA ALA A 253 -5.60 10.06 13.19
C ALA A 253 -6.92 10.45 12.52
N ILE A 254 -7.18 11.75 12.35
CA ILE A 254 -8.40 12.26 11.70
C ILE A 254 -8.41 11.92 10.20
N VAL A 255 -7.30 12.17 9.49
CA VAL A 255 -7.22 11.96 8.03
C VAL A 255 -7.27 10.47 7.67
N SER A 256 -6.69 9.61 8.52
CA SER A 256 -6.61 8.17 8.27
C SER A 256 -7.83 7.38 8.78
N ALA A 257 -8.62 7.95 9.69
CA ALA A 257 -9.77 7.28 10.26
C ALA A 257 -10.88 7.07 9.22
N LYS A 258 -11.18 5.80 8.92
CA LYS A 258 -12.38 5.41 8.15
C LYS A 258 -13.68 5.70 8.90
N THR A 259 -13.63 5.78 10.24
CA THR A 259 -14.81 6.03 11.08
C THR A 259 -14.48 7.02 12.19
N PRO A 260 -15.44 7.88 12.60
CA PRO A 260 -15.18 8.87 13.64
C PRO A 260 -14.86 8.22 14.99
N LYS A 261 -15.46 7.06 15.29
CA LYS A 261 -15.25 6.33 16.55
C LYS A 261 -13.77 6.00 16.81
N ALA A 262 -13.03 5.66 15.76
CA ALA A 262 -11.62 5.26 15.89
C ALA A 262 -10.75 6.40 16.45
N TRP A 263 -10.88 7.62 15.92
CA TRP A 263 -10.07 8.75 16.39
C TRP A 263 -10.52 9.28 17.76
N HIS A 264 -11.81 9.18 18.10
CA HIS A 264 -12.29 9.53 19.44
C HIS A 264 -11.68 8.61 20.52
N LEU A 265 -11.60 7.31 20.26
CA LEU A 265 -10.97 6.36 21.17
C LEU A 265 -9.48 6.65 21.36
N LEU A 266 -8.77 7.03 20.29
CA LEU A 266 -7.38 7.47 20.38
C LEU A 266 -7.24 8.69 21.29
N PHE A 267 -8.01 9.76 21.06
CA PHE A 267 -7.93 10.93 21.93
C PHE A 267 -8.33 10.66 23.37
N ALA A 268 -9.37 9.85 23.60
CA ALA A 268 -9.77 9.46 24.94
C ALA A 268 -8.64 8.71 25.67
N SER A 269 -7.93 7.82 24.98
CA SER A 269 -6.77 7.12 25.55
C SER A 269 -5.64 8.08 25.89
N TRP A 270 -5.33 9.04 25.02
CA TRP A 270 -4.27 10.01 25.25
C TRP A 270 -4.60 10.94 26.42
N LEU A 271 -5.83 11.46 26.48
CA LEU A 271 -6.30 12.29 27.58
C LEU A 271 -6.32 11.53 28.90
N GLY A 272 -6.75 10.25 28.89
CA GLY A 272 -6.71 9.38 30.06
C GLY A 272 -5.29 9.17 30.58
N CYS A 273 -4.35 8.85 29.69
CA CYS A 273 -2.94 8.71 30.04
C CYS A 273 -2.34 10.01 30.59
N PHE A 274 -2.63 11.15 29.97
CA PHE A 274 -2.18 12.46 30.46
C PHE A 274 -2.72 12.73 31.87
N GLY A 275 -4.03 12.55 32.07
CA GLY A 275 -4.67 12.77 33.37
C GLY A 275 -4.09 11.89 34.46
N LEU A 276 -3.88 10.59 34.19
CA LEU A 276 -3.26 9.66 35.13
C LEU A 276 -1.83 10.07 35.49
N ALA A 277 -1.02 10.49 34.52
CA ALA A 277 0.34 10.96 34.75
C ALA A 277 0.37 12.26 35.57
N SER A 278 -0.52 13.21 35.27
CA SER A 278 -0.61 14.45 36.04
C SER A 278 -1.07 14.21 37.47
N LEU A 279 -2.00 13.27 37.70
CA LEU A 279 -2.44 12.89 39.04
C LEU A 279 -1.33 12.25 39.86
N SER A 280 -0.40 11.51 39.25
CA SER A 280 0.74 10.92 39.97
C SER A 280 1.69 11.95 40.58
N HIS A 281 1.61 13.22 40.15
CA HIS A 281 2.36 14.30 40.77
C HIS A 281 1.73 14.76 42.11
N TYR A 282 0.43 14.54 42.29
CA TYR A 282 -0.33 15.01 43.46
C TYR A 282 -0.49 13.94 44.56
N ILE A 283 -0.14 12.69 44.27
CA ILE A 283 -0.15 11.55 45.21
C ILE A 283 1.28 11.35 45.73
#